data_AF-A0A256IVT4-F1
#
_entry.id   AF-A0A256IVT4-F1
#
_cell.length_a   1.000
_cell.length_b   1.000
_cell.length_c   1.000
_cell.angle_alpha   90.00
_cell.angle_beta   90.00
_cell.angle_gamma   90.00
#
_symmetry.space_group_name_H-M   'P 1'
#
loop_
_entity.id
_entity.type
_entity.pdbx_description
1 polymer ?
#
loop_
_entity_poly.entity_id
_entity_poly.type
_entity_poly.pdbx_seq_one_letter_code
_entity_poly.pdbx_strand_id
1 'polypeptide(L)'
;VEAAEGLRAATGADDESGVDDGTGDGLGVVSDRSRLRDAPLAAPNAGVWVWFGRESRSGLDDARRTATATMPGHHRVKAGSADASAGVDLAEALCDPAPDAEFPFAVVADAFGPREGDALRIDHGKPDGRLITLGEGTVTGVDADGTVTVEREMTGGGTYDGLGVDREAGDVAETSLKEGRWWYPTTYRGRDGTVRGTYVNVCTPVEVFPDAARYVDLHVDVMKHPDGTVERVDDEELAESVAAGHTPEALAEKVRSVASALENAL
;
A
#
# COMPACT_ATOMS: atom_id res chain seq x y z
N VAL A 1 -19.98 -19.68 -6.48
CA VAL A 1 -19.89 -21.17 -6.58
C VAL A 1 -19.95 -21.58 -8.05
N GLU A 2 -20.97 -21.18 -8.82
CA GLU A 2 -21.03 -21.40 -10.29
C GLU A 2 -19.82 -20.86 -11.08
N ALA A 3 -19.32 -19.65 -10.74
CA ALA A 3 -18.16 -19.09 -11.43
C ALA A 3 -16.86 -19.88 -11.17
N ALA A 4 -16.75 -20.52 -10.01
CA ALA A 4 -15.61 -21.36 -9.66
C ALA A 4 -15.70 -22.76 -10.30
N GLU A 5 -16.92 -23.30 -10.41
CA GLU A 5 -17.18 -24.53 -11.18
C GLU A 5 -16.91 -24.34 -12.68
N GLY A 6 -17.27 -23.18 -13.23
CA GLY A 6 -16.99 -22.83 -14.62
C GLY A 6 -15.49 -22.68 -14.94
N LEU A 7 -14.69 -22.28 -13.95
CA LEU A 7 -13.23 -22.15 -14.10
C LEU A 7 -12.54 -23.52 -14.03
N ARG A 8 -12.97 -24.41 -13.14
CA ARG A 8 -12.43 -25.79 -13.02
C ARG A 8 -12.68 -26.64 -14.27
N ALA A 9 -13.87 -26.50 -14.87
CA ALA A 9 -14.20 -27.18 -16.13
C ALA A 9 -13.35 -26.67 -17.31
N ALA A 10 -12.89 -25.42 -17.28
CA ALA A 10 -12.09 -24.82 -18.34
C ALA A 10 -10.60 -25.23 -18.29
N THR A 11 -10.09 -25.61 -17.11
CA THR A 11 -8.70 -26.04 -16.92
C THR A 11 -8.50 -27.54 -17.03
N GLY A 12 -9.57 -28.33 -17.20
CA GLY A 12 -9.49 -29.79 -17.37
C GLY A 12 -9.06 -30.53 -16.10
N ALA A 13 -9.31 -29.96 -14.91
CA ALA A 13 -8.86 -30.53 -13.64
C ALA A 13 -9.48 -31.90 -13.28
N ASP A 14 -10.48 -32.38 -14.03
CA ASP A 14 -11.20 -33.63 -13.74
C ASP A 14 -10.86 -34.81 -14.69
N ASP A 15 -9.97 -34.64 -15.68
CA ASP A 15 -9.60 -35.74 -16.59
C ASP A 15 -8.39 -36.54 -16.06
N GLU A 16 -8.64 -37.47 -15.12
CA GLU A 16 -7.69 -38.53 -14.72
C GLU A 16 -7.56 -39.66 -15.77
N SER A 17 -7.65 -39.36 -17.07
CA SER A 17 -7.43 -40.38 -18.10
C SER A 17 -6.73 -39.85 -19.34
N GLY A 18 -5.42 -40.08 -19.41
CA GLY A 18 -4.66 -39.83 -20.63
C GLY A 18 -3.16 -39.81 -20.38
N VAL A 19 -2.54 -40.99 -20.36
CA VAL A 19 -1.10 -41.13 -20.58
C VAL A 19 -0.79 -40.48 -21.94
N ASP A 20 0.07 -39.46 -21.97
CA ASP A 20 0.73 -39.02 -23.20
C ASP A 20 2.25 -39.13 -23.03
N ASP A 21 2.79 -40.10 -23.75
CA ASP A 21 4.20 -40.42 -23.86
C ASP A 21 4.81 -39.52 -24.94
N GLY A 22 5.77 -38.68 -24.56
CA GLY A 22 6.88 -38.32 -25.45
C GLY A 22 6.75 -37.09 -26.36
N THR A 23 7.66 -36.15 -26.10
CA THR A 23 8.37 -35.32 -27.09
C THR A 23 7.55 -34.30 -27.90
N GLY A 24 7.43 -33.10 -27.35
CA GLY A 24 6.95 -31.92 -28.09
C GLY A 24 7.35 -30.62 -27.40
N ASP A 25 8.45 -30.03 -27.86
CA ASP A 25 8.84 -28.64 -27.62
C ASP A 25 7.67 -27.71 -27.99
N GLY A 26 7.10 -27.02 -27.00
CA GLY A 26 5.92 -26.20 -27.21
C GLY A 26 5.47 -25.51 -25.93
N LEU A 27 5.99 -24.29 -25.72
CA LEU A 27 5.36 -23.27 -24.88
C LEU A 27 3.84 -23.34 -24.99
N GLY A 28 3.13 -23.28 -23.86
CA GLY A 28 1.70 -23.48 -23.69
C GLY A 28 0.79 -22.61 -24.57
N VAL A 29 0.79 -22.88 -25.86
CA VAL A 29 -0.21 -22.43 -26.80
C VAL A 29 -1.19 -23.58 -26.89
N VAL A 30 -2.44 -23.31 -26.54
CA VAL A 30 -3.53 -24.26 -26.76
C VAL A 30 -3.55 -24.56 -28.27
N SER A 31 -3.01 -25.71 -28.66
CA SER A 31 -2.85 -26.15 -30.05
C SER A 31 -4.21 -26.39 -30.72
N ASP A 32 -5.25 -26.54 -29.91
CA ASP A 32 -6.62 -26.74 -30.34
C ASP A 32 -7.46 -25.47 -30.18
N ARG A 33 -7.72 -24.79 -31.31
CA ARG A 33 -8.57 -23.59 -31.37
C ARG A 33 -10.02 -23.88 -30.99
N SER A 34 -10.46 -25.14 -30.91
CA SER A 34 -11.80 -25.51 -30.44
C SER A 34 -12.00 -25.22 -28.94
N ARG A 35 -10.90 -25.02 -28.19
CA ARG A 35 -10.92 -24.60 -26.78
C ARG A 35 -11.01 -23.08 -26.61
N LEU A 36 -10.88 -22.31 -27.68
CA LEU A 36 -11.15 -20.87 -27.65
C LEU A 36 -12.67 -20.68 -27.71
N ARG A 37 -13.25 -20.15 -26.64
CA ARG A 37 -14.69 -19.82 -26.63
C ARG A 37 -14.95 -18.63 -27.57
N ASP A 38 -15.95 -18.76 -28.42
CA ASP A 38 -16.41 -17.68 -29.32
C ASP A 38 -17.17 -16.56 -28.58
N ALA A 39 -17.45 -16.74 -27.28
CA ALA A 39 -18.17 -15.78 -26.46
C ALA A 39 -17.22 -15.11 -25.42
N PRO A 40 -17.35 -13.78 -25.19
CA PRO A 40 -16.61 -13.11 -24.12
C PRO A 40 -16.87 -13.78 -22.77
N LEU A 41 -15.79 -14.13 -22.05
CA LEU A 41 -15.90 -14.68 -20.68
C LEU A 41 -16.53 -13.68 -19.70
N ALA A 42 -16.38 -12.39 -19.97
CA ALA A 42 -17.09 -11.30 -19.33
C ALA A 42 -17.16 -10.11 -20.29
N ALA A 43 -18.29 -9.39 -20.29
CA ALA A 43 -18.41 -8.08 -20.90
C ALA A 43 -18.72 -7.08 -19.77
N PRO A 44 -17.69 -6.56 -19.08
CA PRO A 44 -17.91 -5.67 -17.95
C PRO A 44 -18.63 -4.41 -18.43
N ASN A 45 -19.85 -4.24 -17.95
CA ASN A 45 -20.76 -3.11 -18.21
C ASN A 45 -20.52 -1.94 -17.24
N ALA A 46 -19.59 -2.10 -16.29
CA ALA A 46 -19.08 -1.05 -15.40
C ALA A 46 -17.64 -1.40 -14.99
N GLY A 47 -16.83 -0.36 -14.76
CA GLY A 47 -15.49 -0.47 -14.16
C GLY A 47 -15.42 0.39 -12.91
N VAL A 48 -14.68 -0.07 -11.91
CA VAL A 48 -14.37 0.68 -10.69
C VAL A 48 -12.86 0.75 -10.53
N TRP A 49 -12.35 1.91 -10.14
CA TRP A 49 -10.97 2.09 -9.74
C TRP A 49 -10.88 1.79 -8.24
N VAL A 50 -10.03 0.83 -7.87
CA VAL A 50 -9.83 0.42 -6.48
C VAL A 50 -8.39 0.64 -6.08
N TRP A 51 -8.18 1.12 -4.86
CA TRP A 51 -6.87 1.14 -4.23
C TRP A 51 -6.60 -0.22 -3.61
N PHE A 52 -5.60 -0.93 -4.13
CA PHE A 52 -5.06 -2.08 -3.40
C PHE A 52 -4.07 -1.58 -2.36
N GLY A 53 -4.37 -1.90 -1.10
CA GLY A 53 -3.42 -1.79 0.01
C GLY A 53 -2.60 -3.07 0.16
N ARG A 54 -1.71 -3.05 1.16
CA ARG A 54 -0.79 -4.15 1.47
C ARG A 54 -1.49 -5.52 1.56
N GLU A 55 -2.57 -5.61 2.33
CA GLU A 55 -3.33 -6.85 2.51
C GLU A 55 -3.97 -7.36 1.22
N SER A 56 -4.45 -6.45 0.36
CA SER A 56 -4.99 -6.83 -0.94
C SER A 56 -3.91 -7.43 -1.83
N ARG A 57 -2.70 -6.85 -1.85
CA ARG A 57 -1.58 -7.40 -2.62
C ARG A 57 -1.16 -8.77 -2.11
N SER A 58 -1.13 -8.97 -0.79
CA SER A 58 -0.90 -10.30 -0.21
C SER A 58 -1.99 -11.30 -0.61
N GLY A 59 -3.27 -10.94 -0.56
CA GLY A 59 -4.35 -11.82 -1.01
C GLY A 59 -4.30 -12.14 -2.51
N LEU A 60 -3.82 -11.19 -3.34
CA LEU A 60 -3.58 -11.43 -4.76
C LEU A 60 -2.38 -12.37 -5.00
N ASP A 61 -1.32 -12.26 -4.20
CA ASP A 61 -0.21 -13.23 -4.22
C ASP A 61 -0.71 -14.63 -3.88
N ASP A 62 -1.53 -14.77 -2.83
CA ASP A 62 -2.11 -16.05 -2.41
C ASP A 62 -3.00 -16.66 -3.51
N ALA A 63 -3.87 -15.85 -4.11
CA ALA A 63 -4.72 -16.30 -5.21
C ALA A 63 -3.89 -16.76 -6.42
N ARG A 64 -2.86 -15.98 -6.80
CA ARG A 64 -1.98 -16.32 -7.94
C ARG A 64 -1.19 -17.60 -7.69
N ARG A 65 -0.75 -17.84 -6.45
CA ARG A 65 -0.03 -19.05 -6.04
C ARG A 65 -0.81 -20.34 -6.30
N THR A 66 -2.14 -20.28 -6.32
CA THR A 66 -2.99 -21.43 -6.65
C THR A 66 -2.91 -21.85 -8.12
N ALA A 67 -2.43 -20.95 -9.00
CA ALA A 67 -2.36 -21.17 -10.44
C ALA A 67 -0.93 -21.29 -10.97
N THR A 68 0.05 -20.65 -10.33
CA THR A 68 1.45 -20.64 -10.78
C THR A 68 2.42 -20.26 -9.65
N ALA A 69 3.68 -20.66 -9.78
CA ALA A 69 4.74 -20.27 -8.85
C ALA A 69 4.78 -18.74 -8.71
N THR A 70 4.73 -18.26 -7.47
CA THR A 70 4.61 -16.83 -7.16
C THR A 70 5.61 -16.47 -6.07
N MET A 71 6.54 -15.55 -6.35
CA MET A 71 7.46 -15.10 -5.30
C MET A 71 6.69 -14.38 -4.17
N PRO A 72 7.11 -14.52 -2.91
CA PRO A 72 6.55 -13.74 -1.81
C PRO A 72 6.62 -12.24 -2.12
N GLY A 73 5.52 -11.52 -1.92
CA GLY A 73 5.44 -10.08 -2.19
C GLY A 73 5.38 -9.71 -3.68
N HIS A 74 5.05 -10.63 -4.58
CA HIS A 74 4.99 -10.40 -6.03
C HIS A 74 4.27 -9.09 -6.39
N HIS A 75 3.01 -8.91 -5.98
CA HIS A 75 2.26 -7.70 -6.33
C HIS A 75 2.82 -6.45 -5.65
N ARG A 76 3.40 -6.58 -4.46
CA ARG A 76 4.05 -5.48 -3.72
C ARG A 76 5.31 -4.99 -4.44
N VAL A 77 6.14 -5.88 -4.96
CA VAL A 77 7.36 -5.51 -5.68
C VAL A 77 7.02 -4.92 -7.05
N LYS A 78 6.12 -5.57 -7.80
CA LYS A 78 5.69 -5.09 -9.13
C LYS A 78 5.05 -3.71 -9.10
N ALA A 79 4.39 -3.33 -8.00
CA ALA A 79 3.77 -2.02 -7.85
C ALA A 79 4.76 -0.85 -7.67
N GLY A 80 6.04 -1.14 -7.42
CA GLY A 80 7.04 -0.11 -7.12
C GLY A 80 7.62 0.60 -8.34
N SER A 81 8.15 -0.15 -9.31
CA SER A 81 8.73 0.42 -10.53
C SER A 81 8.77 -0.61 -11.65
N ALA A 82 9.02 -0.15 -12.87
CA ALA A 82 9.23 -1.04 -14.02
C ALA A 82 10.43 -1.98 -13.80
N ASP A 83 11.51 -1.50 -13.19
CA ASP A 83 12.69 -2.30 -12.89
C ASP A 83 12.41 -3.35 -11.81
N ALA A 84 11.69 -2.98 -10.75
CA ALA A 84 11.25 -3.92 -9.73
C ALA A 84 10.33 -4.99 -10.33
N SER A 85 9.44 -4.60 -11.25
CA SER A 85 8.58 -5.55 -11.97
C SER A 85 9.38 -6.54 -12.81
N ALA A 86 10.38 -6.07 -13.58
CA ALA A 86 11.26 -6.94 -14.35
C ALA A 86 12.09 -7.86 -13.44
N GLY A 87 12.49 -7.38 -12.26
CA GLY A 87 13.17 -8.17 -11.23
C GLY A 87 12.33 -9.34 -10.73
N VAL A 88 11.02 -9.13 -10.54
CA VAL A 88 10.09 -10.21 -10.20
C VAL A 88 10.02 -11.26 -11.29
N ASP A 89 9.89 -10.84 -12.56
CA ASP A 89 9.80 -11.77 -13.70
C ASP A 89 11.08 -12.62 -13.82
N LEU A 90 12.24 -12.01 -13.61
CA LEU A 90 13.51 -12.73 -13.57
C LEU A 90 13.58 -13.70 -12.39
N ALA A 91 13.18 -13.26 -11.19
CA ALA A 91 13.21 -14.10 -9.99
C ALA A 91 12.31 -15.32 -10.14
N GLU A 92 11.09 -15.17 -10.67
CA GLU A 92 10.17 -16.30 -10.91
C GLU A 92 10.61 -17.20 -12.07
N ALA A 93 11.36 -16.67 -13.04
CA ALA A 93 11.91 -17.48 -14.14
C ALA A 93 13.12 -18.32 -13.71
N LEU A 94 13.89 -17.84 -12.73
CA LEU A 94 15.11 -18.51 -12.25
C LEU A 94 14.89 -19.37 -11.01
N CYS A 95 13.92 -19.02 -10.17
CA CYS A 95 13.71 -19.61 -8.87
C CYS A 95 12.31 -20.21 -8.75
N ASP A 96 12.21 -21.34 -8.07
CA ASP A 96 10.94 -21.89 -7.59
C ASP A 96 10.82 -21.56 -6.10
N PRO A 97 10.08 -20.50 -5.71
CA PRO A 97 9.99 -20.08 -4.33
C PRO A 97 9.24 -21.11 -3.49
N ALA A 98 9.77 -21.43 -2.32
CA ALA A 98 9.07 -22.29 -1.37
C ALA A 98 7.68 -21.71 -1.03
N PRO A 99 6.65 -22.56 -0.82
CA PRO A 99 5.29 -22.10 -0.54
C PRO A 99 5.16 -21.18 0.69
N ASP A 100 6.07 -21.34 1.66
CA ASP A 100 6.12 -20.63 2.95
C ASP A 100 7.26 -19.61 3.03
N ALA A 101 7.93 -19.31 1.91
CA ALA A 101 9.01 -18.33 1.89
C ALA A 101 8.50 -16.95 2.37
N GLU A 102 9.24 -16.35 3.31
CA GLU A 102 8.95 -15.00 3.78
C GLU A 102 9.30 -13.96 2.71
N PHE A 103 8.55 -12.87 2.66
CA PHE A 103 8.86 -11.74 1.78
C PHE A 103 10.19 -11.09 2.18
N PRO A 104 11.23 -11.08 1.30
CA PRO A 104 12.53 -10.53 1.63
C PRO A 104 12.53 -9.00 1.52
N PHE A 105 11.74 -8.31 2.35
CA PHE A 105 11.54 -6.87 2.26
C PHE A 105 12.85 -6.07 2.31
N ALA A 106 13.78 -6.44 3.20
CA ALA A 106 15.06 -5.74 3.31
C ALA A 106 15.88 -5.76 2.00
N VAL A 107 15.83 -6.87 1.25
CA VAL A 107 16.52 -6.99 -0.05
C VAL A 107 15.84 -6.12 -1.10
N VAL A 108 14.50 -6.12 -1.12
CA VAL A 108 13.74 -5.28 -2.06
C VAL A 108 13.91 -3.80 -1.76
N ALA A 109 13.85 -3.41 -0.49
CA ALA A 109 14.03 -2.04 -0.04
C ALA A 109 15.45 -1.55 -0.29
N ASP A 110 16.47 -2.39 -0.16
CA ASP A 110 17.82 -2.02 -0.58
C ASP A 110 17.91 -1.92 -2.11
N ALA A 111 17.41 -2.88 -2.87
CA ALA A 111 17.54 -2.85 -4.33
C ALA A 111 16.76 -1.70 -4.99
N PHE A 112 15.57 -1.37 -4.46
CA PHE A 112 14.61 -0.50 -5.13
C PHE A 112 14.01 0.58 -4.23
N GLY A 113 14.23 0.55 -2.92
CA GLY A 113 13.69 1.55 -2.02
C GLY A 113 14.33 2.93 -2.20
N PRO A 114 13.73 3.97 -1.59
CA PRO A 114 14.26 5.32 -1.63
C PRO A 114 15.60 5.42 -0.89
N ARG A 115 16.42 6.39 -1.29
CA ARG A 115 17.72 6.72 -0.70
C ARG A 115 17.72 8.15 -0.17
N GLU A 116 18.65 8.45 0.74
CA GLU A 116 18.86 9.81 1.22
C GLU A 116 19.16 10.76 0.04
N GLY A 117 18.47 11.91 0.02
CA GLY A 117 18.51 12.88 -1.07
C GLY A 117 17.47 12.66 -2.17
N ASP A 118 16.79 11.52 -2.21
CA ASP A 118 15.73 11.27 -3.18
C ASP A 118 14.49 12.12 -2.89
N ALA A 119 13.75 12.42 -3.96
CA ALA A 119 12.43 13.01 -3.87
C ALA A 119 11.39 11.91 -3.63
N LEU A 120 10.58 12.06 -2.57
CA LEU A 120 9.52 11.12 -2.23
C LEU A 120 8.17 11.84 -2.13
N ARG A 121 7.20 11.38 -2.93
CA ARG A 121 5.82 11.83 -2.85
C ARG A 121 5.09 11.13 -1.70
N ILE A 122 4.11 11.82 -1.13
CA ILE A 122 3.16 11.20 -0.19
C ILE A 122 1.80 11.15 -0.88
N ASP A 123 1.44 9.95 -1.32
CA ASP A 123 0.23 9.64 -2.07
C ASP A 123 -0.87 9.21 -1.09
N HIS A 124 -1.76 10.15 -0.78
CA HIS A 124 -2.83 10.04 0.21
C HIS A 124 -4.13 9.62 -0.48
N GLY A 125 -4.38 8.32 -0.53
CA GLY A 125 -5.64 7.76 -1.02
C GLY A 125 -6.78 8.02 -0.04
N LYS A 126 -8.01 8.19 -0.54
CA LYS A 126 -9.23 8.28 0.28
C LYS A 126 -10.10 7.02 0.10
N PRO A 127 -10.94 6.64 1.08
CA PRO A 127 -11.79 5.45 0.99
C PRO A 127 -12.79 5.49 -0.19
N ASP A 128 -13.13 6.68 -0.68
CA ASP A 128 -13.99 6.89 -1.85
C ASP A 128 -13.25 6.77 -3.20
N GLY A 129 -11.96 6.41 -3.18
CA GLY A 129 -11.16 6.16 -4.38
C GLY A 129 -10.34 7.36 -4.86
N ARG A 130 -10.54 8.57 -4.30
CA ARG A 130 -9.72 9.74 -4.67
C ARG A 130 -8.26 9.54 -4.24
N LEU A 131 -7.36 10.21 -4.97
CA LEU A 131 -5.95 10.35 -4.61
C LEU A 131 -5.61 11.83 -4.48
N ILE A 132 -4.97 12.18 -3.38
CA ILE A 132 -4.41 13.49 -3.14
C ILE A 132 -2.91 13.31 -2.93
N THR A 133 -2.07 13.94 -3.74
CA THR A 133 -0.64 13.99 -3.44
C THR A 133 -0.40 15.15 -2.49
N LEU A 134 0.04 14.87 -1.25
CA LEU A 134 0.28 15.89 -0.22
C LEU A 134 1.52 16.75 -0.50
N GLY A 135 2.21 16.46 -1.59
CA GLY A 135 3.44 17.11 -2.03
C GLY A 135 4.57 16.10 -2.17
N GLU A 136 5.74 16.65 -2.46
CA GLU A 136 7.00 15.93 -2.59
C GLU A 136 7.95 16.47 -1.53
N GLY A 137 8.62 15.58 -0.81
CA GLY A 137 9.66 15.92 0.16
C GLY A 137 10.98 15.28 -0.19
N THR A 138 12.04 15.70 0.50
CA THR A 138 13.37 15.10 0.38
C THR A 138 13.53 14.03 1.45
N VAL A 139 14.00 12.85 1.07
CA VAL A 139 14.38 11.81 2.03
C VAL A 139 15.64 12.26 2.75
N THR A 140 15.57 12.45 4.06
CA THR A 140 16.71 12.89 4.89
C THR A 140 17.33 11.77 5.71
N GLY A 141 16.70 10.59 5.73
CA GLY A 141 17.27 9.41 6.36
C GLY A 141 16.53 8.13 6.03
N VAL A 142 17.27 7.03 6.00
CA VAL A 142 16.74 5.66 5.92
C VAL A 142 17.41 4.83 7.01
N ASP A 143 16.64 4.44 8.01
CA ASP A 143 17.13 3.67 9.15
C ASP A 143 17.28 2.18 8.80
N ALA A 144 18.11 1.48 9.57
CA ALA A 144 18.33 0.03 9.40
C ALA A 144 17.05 -0.81 9.57
N ASP A 145 16.03 -0.28 10.25
CA ASP A 145 14.73 -0.95 10.42
C ASP A 145 13.72 -0.64 9.30
N GLY A 146 14.17 0.07 8.26
CA GLY A 146 13.37 0.46 7.09
C GLY A 146 12.53 1.72 7.29
N THR A 147 12.70 2.45 8.40
CA THR A 147 12.05 3.76 8.59
C THR A 147 12.66 4.79 7.63
N VAL A 148 11.80 5.52 6.92
CA VAL A 148 12.18 6.58 5.96
C VAL A 148 11.71 7.92 6.49
N THR A 149 12.64 8.83 6.72
CA THR A 149 12.35 10.21 7.15
C THR A 149 12.32 11.12 5.94
N VAL A 150 11.25 11.88 5.80
CA VAL A 150 11.00 12.79 4.67
C VAL A 150 10.75 14.19 5.22
N GLU A 151 11.47 15.17 4.68
CA GLU A 151 11.29 16.57 5.05
C GLU A 151 10.68 17.38 3.90
N ARG A 152 9.74 18.25 4.27
CA ARG A 152 9.14 19.25 3.37
C ARG A 152 9.23 20.63 4.01
N GLU A 153 9.67 21.62 3.23
CA GLU A 153 9.59 23.02 3.64
C GLU A 153 8.14 23.52 3.49
N MET A 154 7.64 24.16 4.55
CA MET A 154 6.29 24.70 4.59
C MET A 154 6.28 26.15 4.14
N THR A 155 5.31 26.48 3.29
CA THR A 155 4.99 27.86 2.96
C THR A 155 4.16 28.49 4.07
N GLY A 156 4.46 29.74 4.43
CA GLY A 156 3.70 30.45 5.46
C GLY A 156 2.25 30.75 5.08
N GLY A 157 1.45 31.10 6.09
CA GLY A 157 0.07 31.54 5.94
C GLY A 157 -0.94 30.47 6.36
N GLY A 158 -1.93 30.89 7.13
CA GLY A 158 -2.88 29.99 7.80
C GLY A 158 -2.29 29.34 9.06
N THR A 159 -3.02 28.36 9.59
CA THR A 159 -2.61 27.54 10.73
C THR A 159 -2.44 26.10 10.28
N TYR A 160 -1.65 25.31 11.02
CA TYR A 160 -1.70 23.86 10.89
C TYR A 160 -3.07 23.36 11.36
N ASP A 161 -3.69 22.52 10.53
CA ASP A 161 -5.05 22.02 10.78
C ASP A 161 -5.10 21.21 12.08
N GLY A 162 -6.17 21.40 12.85
CA GLY A 162 -6.38 20.91 14.22
C GLY A 162 -5.38 21.37 15.30
N LEU A 163 -4.14 21.73 14.96
CA LEU A 163 -3.13 22.21 15.94
C LEU A 163 -3.36 23.66 16.37
N GLY A 164 -4.04 24.48 15.56
CA GLY A 164 -4.28 25.89 15.89
C GLY A 164 -3.01 26.76 15.97
N VAL A 165 -1.88 26.27 15.47
CA VAL A 165 -0.59 26.95 15.46
C VAL A 165 -0.34 27.60 14.11
N ASP A 166 0.10 28.86 14.12
CA ASP A 166 0.43 29.61 12.91
C ASP A 166 1.52 28.89 12.09
N ARG A 167 1.26 28.74 10.79
CA ARG A 167 2.23 28.19 9.86
C ARG A 167 3.14 29.30 9.35
N GLU A 168 4.42 29.17 9.64
CA GLU A 168 5.42 30.16 9.21
C GLU A 168 6.20 29.66 8.00
N ALA A 169 6.61 30.60 7.13
CA ALA A 169 7.45 30.26 5.99
C ALA A 169 8.82 29.77 6.49
N GLY A 170 9.25 28.61 5.98
CA GLY A 170 10.50 27.97 6.40
C GLY A 170 10.34 27.04 7.61
N ASP A 171 9.12 26.85 8.13
CA ASP A 171 8.86 25.68 8.98
C ASP A 171 9.14 24.39 8.17
N VAL A 172 9.51 23.32 8.86
CA VAL A 172 9.79 22.01 8.27
C VAL A 172 8.77 20.99 8.78
N ALA A 173 8.15 20.26 7.86
CA ALA A 173 7.36 19.08 8.16
C ALA A 173 8.25 17.84 8.02
N GLU A 174 8.57 17.22 9.15
CA GLU A 174 9.38 15.99 9.25
C GLU A 174 8.43 14.80 9.40
N THR A 175 8.28 14.01 8.34
CA THR A 175 7.39 12.84 8.28
C THR A 175 8.20 11.54 8.39
N SER A 176 7.81 10.64 9.30
CA SER A 176 8.47 9.33 9.50
C SER A 176 7.60 8.19 8.98
N LEU A 177 8.01 7.54 7.90
CA LEU A 177 7.24 6.50 7.21
C LEU A 177 7.87 5.13 7.48
N LYS A 178 7.05 4.12 7.76
CA LYS A 178 7.52 2.75 7.98
C LYS A 178 6.59 1.75 7.30
N GLU A 179 7.17 0.88 6.48
CA GLU A 179 6.45 -0.20 5.80
C GLU A 179 5.59 -1.00 6.79
N GLY A 180 4.33 -1.23 6.43
CA GLY A 180 3.39 -2.06 7.19
C GLY A 180 2.78 -1.36 8.41
N ARG A 181 3.18 -0.13 8.74
CA ARG A 181 2.63 0.60 9.89
C ARG A 181 1.27 1.20 9.54
N TRP A 182 0.31 1.07 10.46
CA TRP A 182 -1.06 1.60 10.35
C TRP A 182 -1.18 3.11 10.61
N TRP A 183 -0.06 3.79 10.74
CA TRP A 183 0.00 5.22 11.04
C TRP A 183 1.37 5.77 10.69
N TYR A 184 1.47 7.09 10.54
CA TYR A 184 2.75 7.78 10.42
C TYR A 184 2.67 9.18 11.06
N PRO A 185 3.70 9.63 11.80
CA PRO A 185 3.75 10.96 12.35
C PRO A 185 4.37 11.96 11.37
N THR A 186 3.90 13.20 11.43
CA THR A 186 4.53 14.40 10.87
C THR A 186 4.72 15.42 11.98
N THR A 187 5.97 15.74 12.30
CA THR A 187 6.31 16.78 13.27
C THR A 187 6.61 18.06 12.54
N TYR A 188 5.92 19.14 12.91
CA TYR A 188 6.18 20.47 12.37
C TYR A 188 7.20 21.19 13.27
N ARG A 189 8.27 21.72 12.69
CA ARG A 189 9.34 22.41 13.40
C ARG A 189 9.56 23.80 12.80
N GLY A 190 9.72 24.80 13.67
CA GLY A 190 10.17 26.13 13.28
C GLY A 190 11.63 26.15 12.85
N ARG A 191 12.05 27.24 12.19
CA ARG A 191 13.46 27.46 11.80
C ARG A 191 14.44 27.47 12.97
N ASP A 192 13.96 27.79 14.17
CA ASP A 192 14.70 27.76 15.43
C ASP A 192 14.73 26.36 16.08
N GLY A 193 14.11 25.36 15.46
CA GLY A 193 13.96 24.01 15.97
C GLY A 193 12.77 23.81 16.92
N THR A 194 11.99 24.87 17.21
CA THR A 194 10.82 24.78 18.10
C THR A 194 9.75 23.88 17.49
N VAL A 195 9.27 22.89 18.24
CA VAL A 195 8.17 22.01 17.79
C VAL A 195 6.87 22.79 17.79
N ARG A 196 6.23 22.88 16.62
CA ARG A 196 4.92 23.50 16.39
C ARG A 196 3.76 22.54 16.63
N GLY A 197 4.05 21.24 16.71
CA GLY A 197 3.09 20.18 16.98
C GLY A 197 3.41 18.92 16.18
N THR A 198 2.77 17.81 16.53
CA THR A 198 2.86 16.56 15.80
C THR A 198 1.47 16.10 15.39
N TYR A 199 1.33 15.75 14.13
CA TYR A 199 0.14 15.13 13.57
C TYR A 199 0.44 13.66 13.28
N VAL A 200 -0.44 12.74 13.66
CA VAL A 200 -0.28 11.30 13.41
C VAL A 200 -1.48 10.79 12.64
N ASN A 201 -1.26 10.48 11.36
CA ASN A 201 -2.30 9.94 10.49
C ASN A 201 -2.60 8.49 10.84
N VAL A 202 -3.86 8.09 11.02
CA VAL A 202 -4.24 6.66 11.04
C VAL A 202 -4.70 6.23 9.65
N CYS A 203 -4.01 5.25 9.08
CA CYS A 203 -4.20 4.85 7.68
C CYS A 203 -4.13 3.33 7.52
N THR A 204 -4.44 2.82 6.33
CA THR A 204 -4.03 1.46 5.97
C THR A 204 -2.51 1.32 6.03
N PRO A 205 -1.96 0.10 6.15
CA PRO A 205 -0.52 -0.08 6.27
C PRO A 205 0.25 0.65 5.18
N VAL A 206 1.16 1.53 5.60
CA VAL A 206 2.00 2.31 4.70
C VAL A 206 2.85 1.38 3.84
N GLU A 207 2.89 1.66 2.53
CA GLU A 207 3.82 1.01 1.61
C GLU A 207 4.78 2.04 1.04
N VAL A 208 6.08 1.86 1.27
CA VAL A 208 7.14 2.76 0.80
C VAL A 208 7.73 2.24 -0.50
N PHE A 209 7.46 2.94 -1.60
CA PHE A 209 7.96 2.67 -2.94
C PHE A 209 9.15 3.60 -3.27
N PRO A 210 9.86 3.40 -4.40
CA PRO A 210 11.05 4.18 -4.73
C PRO A 210 10.77 5.69 -4.80
N ASP A 211 9.61 6.11 -5.33
CA ASP A 211 9.25 7.50 -5.61
C ASP A 211 8.06 8.03 -4.78
N ALA A 212 7.41 7.16 -4.01
CA ALA A 212 6.23 7.52 -3.25
C ALA A 212 6.00 6.60 -2.05
N ALA A 213 5.52 7.16 -0.93
CA ALA A 213 4.81 6.40 0.08
C ALA A 213 3.32 6.43 -0.22
N ARG A 214 2.66 5.28 -0.15
CA ARG A 214 1.23 5.10 -0.48
C ARG A 214 0.48 4.46 0.67
N TYR A 215 -0.74 4.94 0.89
CA TYR A 215 -1.70 4.40 1.85
C TYR A 215 -3.11 4.92 1.50
N VAL A 216 -4.12 4.35 2.15
CA VAL A 216 -5.46 4.90 2.19
C VAL A 216 -5.66 5.51 3.57
N ASP A 217 -5.92 6.80 3.59
CA ASP A 217 -6.27 7.55 4.79
C ASP A 217 -7.62 7.10 5.34
N LEU A 218 -7.72 6.95 6.65
CA LEU A 218 -8.91 6.44 7.32
C LEU A 218 -9.59 7.50 8.19
N HIS A 219 -9.38 8.77 7.83
CA HIS A 219 -9.93 10.00 8.39
C HIS A 219 -9.47 10.34 9.81
N VAL A 220 -9.35 9.36 10.71
CA VAL A 220 -9.01 9.62 12.11
C VAL A 220 -7.53 9.94 12.27
N ASP A 221 -7.27 11.01 13.01
CA ASP A 221 -5.92 11.49 13.29
C ASP A 221 -5.71 11.70 14.80
N VAL A 222 -4.45 11.61 15.23
CA VAL A 222 -4.05 11.92 16.61
C VAL A 222 -3.04 13.05 16.60
N MET A 223 -3.34 14.13 17.33
CA MET A 223 -2.55 15.33 17.38
C MET A 223 -1.87 15.48 18.74
N LYS A 224 -0.63 15.95 18.74
CA LYS A 224 0.12 16.37 19.92
C LYS A 224 0.48 17.84 19.79
N HIS A 225 -0.14 18.65 20.63
CA HIS A 225 0.04 20.09 20.69
C HIS A 225 1.40 20.50 21.27
N PRO A 226 1.88 21.73 21.01
CA PRO A 226 3.11 22.24 21.61
C PRO A 226 3.15 22.21 23.14
N ASP A 227 1.99 22.33 23.79
CA ASP A 227 1.86 22.29 25.25
C ASP A 227 1.85 20.86 25.82
N GLY A 228 1.90 19.86 24.94
CA GLY A 228 1.88 18.44 25.26
C GLY A 228 0.49 17.82 25.33
N THR A 229 -0.58 18.58 25.10
CA THR A 229 -1.94 18.03 24.99
C THR A 229 -2.02 17.07 23.81
N VAL A 230 -2.63 15.90 24.04
CA VAL A 230 -2.87 14.90 23.00
C VAL A 230 -4.38 14.76 22.80
N GLU A 231 -4.83 14.79 21.55
CA GLU A 231 -6.23 14.61 21.19
C GLU A 231 -6.38 13.78 19.92
N ARG A 232 -7.44 12.97 19.87
CA ARG A 232 -7.92 12.34 18.64
C ARG A 232 -9.01 13.21 18.02
N VAL A 233 -8.95 13.34 16.71
CA VAL A 233 -9.87 14.15 15.90
C VAL A 233 -10.45 13.32 14.76
N ASP A 234 -11.50 13.85 14.15
CA ASP A 234 -12.14 13.35 12.93
C ASP A 234 -12.82 11.97 13.04
N ASP A 235 -13.32 11.63 14.24
CA ASP A 235 -14.17 10.45 14.47
C ASP A 235 -15.49 10.53 13.69
N GLU A 236 -16.05 11.73 13.53
CA GLU A 236 -17.26 12.00 12.78
C GLU A 236 -17.09 11.67 11.29
N GLU A 237 -15.97 12.07 10.69
CA GLU A 237 -15.62 11.80 9.29
C GLU A 237 -15.50 10.29 9.02
N LEU A 238 -14.93 9.53 9.96
CA LEU A 238 -14.93 8.07 9.91
C LEU A 238 -16.35 7.51 9.95
N ALA A 239 -17.21 8.01 10.84
CA ALA A 239 -18.60 7.58 10.96
C ALA A 239 -19.40 7.86 9.68
N GLU A 240 -19.17 9.02 9.05
CA GLU A 240 -19.77 9.37 7.75
C GLU A 240 -19.27 8.44 6.62
N SER A 241 -17.97 8.13 6.59
CA SER A 241 -17.39 7.21 5.62
C SER A 241 -17.95 5.80 5.73
N VAL A 242 -18.21 5.32 6.97
CA VAL A 242 -18.90 4.06 7.24
C VAL A 242 -20.35 4.12 6.77
N ALA A 243 -21.08 5.18 7.11
CA ALA A 243 -22.48 5.35 6.71
C ALA A 243 -22.64 5.42 5.17
N ALA A 244 -21.66 5.99 4.47
CA ALA A 244 -21.58 6.04 3.01
C ALA A 244 -21.15 4.70 2.37
N GLY A 245 -20.70 3.72 3.16
CA GLY A 245 -20.22 2.42 2.68
C GLY A 245 -18.82 2.44 2.07
N HIS A 246 -18.07 3.53 2.23
CA HIS A 246 -16.68 3.64 1.75
C HIS A 246 -15.70 2.96 2.71
N THR A 247 -16.03 2.89 4.00
CA THR A 247 -15.20 2.20 5.02
C THR A 247 -16.00 1.06 5.66
N PRO A 248 -15.57 -0.20 5.54
CA PRO A 248 -16.19 -1.32 6.25
C PRO A 248 -16.07 -1.17 7.77
N GLU A 249 -17.10 -1.60 8.53
CA GLU A 249 -17.10 -1.45 10.01
C GLU A 249 -15.87 -2.10 10.68
N ALA A 250 -15.46 -3.30 10.22
CA ALA A 250 -14.27 -3.97 10.76
C ALA A 250 -12.98 -3.13 10.59
N LEU A 251 -12.90 -2.34 9.52
CA LEU A 251 -11.79 -1.41 9.31
C LEU A 251 -11.91 -0.20 10.23
N ALA A 252 -13.12 0.33 10.43
CA ALA A 252 -13.38 1.43 11.37
C ALA A 252 -13.06 1.04 12.83
N GLU A 253 -13.40 -0.17 13.25
CA GLU A 253 -13.00 -0.72 14.56
C GLU A 253 -11.48 -0.77 14.71
N LYS A 254 -10.77 -1.21 13.67
CA LYS A 254 -9.31 -1.22 13.65
C LYS A 254 -8.72 0.19 13.78
N VAL A 255 -9.28 1.16 13.06
CA VAL A 255 -8.87 2.57 13.12
C VAL A 255 -9.01 3.11 14.55
N ARG A 256 -10.19 2.94 15.17
CA ARG A 256 -10.44 3.38 16.56
C ARG A 256 -9.46 2.73 17.53
N SER A 257 -9.17 1.44 17.37
CA SER A 257 -8.20 0.72 18.20
C SER A 257 -6.77 1.26 18.04
N VAL A 258 -6.34 1.58 16.81
CA VAL A 258 -5.01 2.16 16.56
C VAL A 258 -4.92 3.56 17.12
N ALA A 259 -5.93 4.40 16.87
CA ALA A 259 -5.98 5.78 17.36
C ALA A 259 -5.93 5.82 18.90
N SER A 260 -6.73 5.01 19.59
CA SER A 260 -6.68 4.94 21.06
C SER A 260 -5.35 4.40 21.60
N ALA A 261 -4.68 3.52 20.88
CA ALA A 261 -3.33 3.10 21.28
C ALA A 261 -2.31 4.24 21.15
N LEU A 262 -2.45 5.08 20.11
CA LEU A 262 -1.60 6.25 19.89
C LEU A 262 -1.84 7.34 20.94
N GLU A 263 -3.10 7.67 21.24
CA GLU A 263 -3.46 8.64 22.29
C GLU A 263 -2.83 8.31 23.65
N ASN A 264 -2.76 7.01 23.99
CA ASN A 264 -2.17 6.55 25.25
C ASN A 264 -0.64 6.49 25.25
N ALA A 265 0.00 6.51 24.08
CA ALA A 265 1.44 6.31 23.93
C ALA A 265 2.22 7.62 23.70
N LEU A 266 1.54 8.69 23.29
CA LEU A 266 2.14 9.99 22.93
C LEU A 266 2.38 10.92 24.13
#